data_AF-A0A1C6EBJ9-F1
#
_entry.id   AF-A0A1C6EBJ9-F1
#
_cell.length_a   1.000
_cell.length_b   1.000
_cell.length_c   1.000
_cell.angle_alpha   90.00
_cell.angle_beta   90.00
_cell.angle_gamma   90.00
#
_symmetry.space_group_name_H-M   'P 1'
#
loop_
_entity.id
_entity.type
_entity.pdbx_description
1 polymer ?
#
loop_
_entity_poly.entity_id
_entity_poly.type
_entity_poly.pdbx_seq_one_letter_code
_entity_poly.pdbx_strand_id
1 'polypeptide(L)'
;MIKTVSGKLETIRKVSIDKSTKTISLLVLDCISQNEASLKIETYDYDMNFLKSYDISNISDDSNELIQGVQVFDFKNNYLFYQNFSITRCIGYIDSDKLKKSDISEDVDDTFSIVSASEDDSDTNLLYKRAESSSENNYIYLFDTTNKTMKETKFNIEEKGYTIGGISRIGKDNLMILMSPDNADKKSDLNSRIYFTKLSDLNFQ
;
A
#
# COMPACT_ATOMS: atom_id res chain seq x y z
N MET A 1 -32.32 6.08 23.13
CA MET A 1 -31.09 6.23 23.94
C MET A 1 -30.27 4.96 23.72
N ILE A 2 -29.35 4.99 22.76
CA ILE A 2 -28.47 3.83 22.48
C ILE A 2 -27.34 3.91 23.49
N LYS A 3 -27.24 2.91 24.37
CA LYS A 3 -26.09 2.75 25.26
C LYS A 3 -24.89 2.37 24.40
N THR A 4 -23.91 3.25 24.29
CA THR A 4 -22.59 2.92 23.75
C THR A 4 -21.96 1.94 24.72
N VAL A 5 -21.74 0.70 24.30
CA VAL A 5 -20.89 -0.24 25.03
C VAL A 5 -19.47 0.29 24.87
N SER A 6 -18.87 0.83 25.94
CA SER A 6 -17.44 1.07 25.99
C SER A 6 -16.75 -0.29 26.08
N GLY A 7 -16.56 -0.93 24.93
CA GLY A 7 -15.84 -2.19 24.80
C GLY A 7 -14.59 -1.95 23.98
N LYS A 8 -13.45 -2.40 24.50
CA LYS A 8 -12.22 -2.57 23.72
C LYS A 8 -12.55 -3.41 22.48
N LEU A 9 -12.28 -2.88 21.29
CA LEU A 9 -12.40 -3.62 20.04
C LEU A 9 -11.00 -4.01 19.57
N GLU A 10 -10.71 -5.30 19.59
CA GLU A 10 -9.53 -5.87 18.95
C GLU A 10 -9.96 -6.60 17.67
N THR A 11 -9.36 -6.24 16.54
CA THR A 11 -9.76 -6.81 15.25
C THR A 11 -8.59 -6.99 14.30
N ILE A 12 -8.57 -8.13 13.61
CA ILE A 12 -7.63 -8.40 12.52
C ILE A 12 -8.15 -7.67 11.28
N ARG A 13 -7.34 -6.76 10.74
CA ARG A 13 -7.70 -5.90 9.59
C ARG A 13 -7.28 -6.50 8.27
N LYS A 14 -6.07 -7.08 8.24
CA LYS A 14 -5.44 -7.66 7.05
C LYS A 14 -4.45 -8.76 7.44
N VAL A 15 -4.09 -9.56 6.46
CA VAL A 15 -3.12 -10.65 6.56
C VAL A 15 -2.10 -10.47 5.43
N SER A 16 -0.82 -10.70 5.72
CA SER A 16 0.26 -10.80 4.74
C SER A 16 1.02 -12.11 4.97
N ILE A 17 1.47 -12.74 3.89
CA ILE A 17 2.17 -14.04 3.94
C ILE A 17 3.57 -13.87 3.37
N ASP A 18 4.57 -14.13 4.18
CA ASP A 18 5.96 -14.21 3.73
C ASP A 18 6.33 -15.68 3.51
N LYS A 19 6.38 -16.10 2.25
CA LYS A 19 6.75 -17.48 1.87
C LYS A 19 8.22 -17.77 2.07
N SER A 20 9.08 -16.76 2.04
CA SER A 20 10.53 -16.91 2.17
C SER A 20 10.91 -17.31 3.60
N THR A 21 10.25 -16.67 4.58
CA THR A 21 10.44 -16.91 6.01
C THR A 21 9.39 -17.87 6.60
N LYS A 22 8.39 -18.26 5.81
CA LYS A 22 7.23 -19.10 6.21
C LYS A 22 6.49 -18.51 7.41
N THR A 23 6.18 -17.22 7.32
CA THR A 23 5.43 -16.51 8.37
C THR A 23 4.12 -15.92 7.85
N ILE A 24 3.17 -15.79 8.77
CA ILE A 24 1.89 -15.12 8.57
C ILE A 24 1.88 -13.90 9.49
N SER A 25 1.68 -12.72 8.93
CA SER A 25 1.60 -11.47 9.68
C SER A 25 0.20 -10.91 9.65
N LEU A 26 -0.34 -10.59 10.82
CA LEU A 26 -1.66 -10.03 11.03
C LEU A 26 -1.52 -8.55 11.38
N LEU A 27 -2.22 -7.70 10.65
CA LEU A 27 -2.44 -6.32 11.06
C LEU A 27 -3.59 -6.28 12.04
N VAL A 28 -3.32 -5.92 13.29
CA VAL A 28 -4.32 -5.89 14.36
C VAL A 28 -4.56 -4.45 14.79
N LEU A 29 -5.83 -4.05 14.82
CA LEU A 29 -6.28 -2.82 15.43
C LEU A 29 -6.72 -3.11 16.87
N ASP A 30 -6.21 -2.32 17.81
CA ASP A 30 -6.73 -2.20 19.16
C ASP A 30 -7.38 -0.81 19.29
N CYS A 31 -8.70 -0.77 19.45
CA CYS A 31 -9.48 0.46 19.51
C CYS A 31 -10.24 0.52 20.85
N ILE A 32 -9.81 1.42 21.72
CA ILE A 32 -10.45 1.68 23.02
C ILE A 32 -11.53 2.76 22.84
N SER A 33 -11.24 3.78 22.05
CA SER A 33 -12.18 4.84 21.68
C SER A 33 -11.81 5.46 20.33
N GLN A 34 -12.63 6.38 19.81
CA GLN A 34 -12.32 7.10 18.56
C GLN A 34 -10.99 7.88 18.62
N ASN A 35 -10.57 8.28 19.82
CA ASN A 35 -9.34 9.05 20.04
C ASN A 35 -8.21 8.21 20.64
N GLU A 36 -8.41 6.90 20.76
CA GLU A 36 -7.47 5.98 21.38
C GLU A 36 -7.48 4.67 20.62
N ALA A 37 -6.63 4.63 19.59
CA ALA A 37 -6.42 3.49 18.73
C ALA A 37 -4.92 3.23 18.56
N SER A 38 -4.54 1.96 18.43
CA SER A 38 -3.19 1.53 18.11
C SER A 38 -3.21 0.43 17.06
N LEU A 39 -2.13 0.35 16.29
CA LEU A 39 -1.93 -0.70 15.30
C LEU A 39 -0.70 -1.50 15.68
N LYS A 40 -0.83 -2.83 15.58
CA LYS A 40 0.29 -3.75 15.76
C LYS A 40 0.34 -4.77 14.62
N ILE A 41 1.54 -5.27 14.37
CA ILE A 41 1.76 -6.43 13.51
C ILE A 41 2.07 -7.60 14.41
N GLU A 42 1.25 -8.64 14.38
CA GLU A 42 1.54 -9.91 15.05
C GLU A 42 2.00 -10.93 14.01
N THR A 43 3.12 -11.59 14.25
CA THR A 43 3.70 -12.55 13.30
C THR A 43 3.71 -13.94 13.90
N TYR A 44 3.30 -14.91 13.08
CA TYR A 44 3.14 -16.32 13.41
C TYR A 44 3.91 -17.17 12.40
N ASP A 45 4.30 -18.38 12.77
CA ASP A 45 4.69 -19.40 11.79
C ASP A 45 3.45 -20.02 11.12
N TYR A 46 3.65 -20.96 10.19
CA TYR A 46 2.56 -21.64 9.48
C TYR A 46 1.75 -22.61 10.35
N ASP A 47 2.27 -22.99 11.51
CA ASP A 47 1.55 -23.78 12.51
C ASP A 47 0.76 -22.87 13.48
N MET A 48 0.71 -21.56 13.20
CA MET A 48 0.07 -20.52 14.01
C MET A 48 0.68 -20.34 15.41
N ASN A 49 1.95 -20.71 15.60
CA ASN A 49 2.67 -20.34 16.82
C ASN A 49 3.06 -18.87 16.75
N PHE A 50 2.76 -18.13 17.81
CA PHE A 50 3.15 -16.73 17.94
C PHE A 50 4.68 -16.60 17.97
N LEU A 51 5.22 -15.73 17.12
CA LEU A 51 6.65 -15.45 17.06
C LEU A 51 7.00 -14.11 17.71
N LYS A 52 6.28 -13.05 17.33
CA LYS A 52 6.61 -11.67 17.71
C LYS A 52 5.46 -10.69 17.42
N SER A 53 5.54 -9.52 18.05
CA SER A 53 4.62 -8.40 17.81
C SER A 53 5.38 -7.08 17.72
N TYR A 54 4.91 -6.18 16.86
CA TYR A 54 5.48 -4.85 16.64
C TYR A 54 4.40 -3.78 16.77
N ASP A 55 4.65 -2.75 17.59
CA ASP A 55 3.83 -1.54 17.59
C ASP A 55 4.19 -0.68 16.37
N ILE A 56 3.18 -0.39 15.56
CA ILE A 56 3.31 0.42 14.34
C ILE A 56 2.41 1.66 14.40
N SER A 57 1.93 2.05 15.58
CA SER A 57 0.99 3.17 15.73
C SER A 57 1.58 4.49 15.26
N ASN A 58 2.91 4.63 15.24
CA ASN A 58 3.62 5.80 14.71
C ASN A 58 3.51 5.97 13.17
N ILE A 59 2.75 5.14 12.46
CA ILE A 59 2.39 5.43 11.05
C ILE A 59 1.56 6.71 10.93
N SER A 60 0.75 7.04 11.94
CA SER A 60 -0.05 8.26 12.01
C SER A 60 -0.24 8.72 13.45
N ASP A 61 -0.13 10.03 13.68
CA ASP A 61 -0.45 10.64 14.98
C ASP A 61 -1.97 10.87 15.16
N ASP A 62 -2.78 10.65 14.12
CA ASP A 62 -4.25 10.72 14.18
C ASP A 62 -4.86 9.33 14.38
N SER A 63 -5.54 9.14 15.52
CA SER A 63 -6.25 7.88 15.82
C SER A 63 -7.34 7.55 14.80
N ASN A 64 -8.00 8.54 14.19
CA ASN A 64 -9.00 8.28 13.16
C ASN A 64 -8.37 7.60 11.95
N GLU A 65 -7.16 8.01 11.57
CA GLU A 65 -6.40 7.41 10.48
C GLU A 65 -5.96 5.96 10.77
N LEU A 66 -5.67 5.63 12.03
CA LEU A 66 -5.38 4.26 12.46
C LEU A 66 -6.64 3.36 12.41
N ILE A 67 -7.82 3.95 12.66
CA ILE A 67 -9.11 3.24 12.61
C ILE A 67 -9.57 2.99 11.17
N GLN A 68 -9.19 3.84 10.21
CA GLN A 68 -9.64 3.77 8.82
C GLN A 68 -9.48 2.39 8.20
N GLY A 69 -10.39 2.06 7.27
CA GLY A 69 -10.31 0.86 6.45
C GLY A 69 -8.93 0.72 5.79
N VAL A 70 -8.35 -0.48 5.82
CA VAL A 70 -7.02 -0.73 5.26
C VAL A 70 -7.16 -1.20 3.81
N GLN A 71 -6.52 -0.51 2.88
CA GLN A 71 -6.50 -0.88 1.47
C GLN A 71 -5.38 -1.88 1.20
N VAL A 72 -4.15 -1.52 1.56
CA VAL A 72 -2.94 -2.34 1.36
C VAL A 72 -2.25 -2.59 2.71
N PHE A 73 -1.86 -3.83 2.92
CA PHE A 73 -0.99 -4.28 3.99
C PHE A 73 -0.14 -5.41 3.43
N ASP A 74 1.16 -5.17 3.29
CA ASP A 74 2.16 -6.19 3.00
C ASP A 74 3.32 -6.05 4.00
N PHE A 75 3.72 -7.17 4.60
CA PHE A 75 4.79 -7.22 5.58
C PHE A 75 5.71 -8.41 5.32
N LYS A 76 6.85 -8.15 4.67
CA LYS A 76 7.82 -9.17 4.25
C LYS A 76 9.23 -8.69 4.49
N ASN A 77 10.13 -9.59 4.87
CA ASN A 77 11.53 -9.22 5.14
C ASN A 77 11.69 -8.02 6.09
N ASN A 78 10.79 -7.91 7.08
CA ASN A 78 10.63 -6.77 8.00
C ASN A 78 10.25 -5.42 7.35
N TYR A 79 9.97 -5.36 6.05
CA TYR A 79 9.43 -4.17 5.39
C TYR A 79 7.91 -4.13 5.49
N LEU A 80 7.37 -2.95 5.79
CA LEU A 80 5.95 -2.65 5.84
C LEU A 80 5.56 -1.78 4.66
N PHE A 81 4.52 -2.22 3.94
CA PHE A 81 3.75 -1.42 2.99
C PHE A 81 2.34 -1.30 3.52
N TYR A 82 1.96 -0.08 3.89
CA TYR A 82 0.65 0.22 4.48
C TYR A 82 -0.03 1.36 3.73
N GLN A 83 -1.30 1.18 3.40
CA GLN A 83 -2.17 2.25 2.91
C GLN A 83 -3.59 2.04 3.43
N ASN A 84 -4.16 3.08 4.04
CA ASN A 84 -5.59 3.12 4.40
C ASN A 84 -6.43 3.75 3.26
N PHE A 85 -7.75 3.75 3.39
CA PHE A 85 -8.68 4.38 2.43
C PHE A 85 -8.77 5.91 2.55
N SER A 86 -7.94 6.52 3.40
CA SER A 86 -7.86 7.96 3.62
C SER A 86 -6.52 8.48 3.09
N ILE A 87 -5.69 9.10 3.93
CA ILE A 87 -4.44 9.74 3.53
C ILE A 87 -3.19 9.02 4.07
N THR A 88 -3.32 8.14 5.07
CA THR A 88 -2.16 7.50 5.67
C THR A 88 -1.59 6.41 4.77
N ARG A 89 -0.33 6.64 4.38
CA ARG A 89 0.50 5.71 3.63
C ARG A 89 1.84 5.60 4.32
N CYS A 90 2.41 4.41 4.36
CA CYS A 90 3.70 4.18 4.97
C CYS A 90 4.46 3.08 4.21
N ILE A 91 5.69 3.41 3.83
CA ILE A 91 6.72 2.44 3.52
C ILE A 91 7.72 2.52 4.66
N GLY A 92 7.95 1.41 5.33
CA GLY A 92 8.84 1.37 6.48
C GLY A 92 9.49 0.02 6.64
N TYR A 93 10.31 -0.09 7.66
CA TYR A 93 10.93 -1.35 8.07
C TYR A 93 11.04 -1.41 9.59
N ILE A 94 11.01 -2.62 10.12
CA ILE A 94 11.30 -2.84 11.55
C ILE A 94 12.81 -2.86 11.76
N ASP A 95 13.28 -1.97 12.63
CA ASP A 95 14.65 -1.97 13.15
C ASP A 95 14.61 -1.84 14.66
N SER A 96 15.31 -2.75 15.33
CA SER A 96 15.38 -2.81 16.80
C SER A 96 13.98 -2.79 17.44
N ASP A 97 13.08 -3.62 16.88
CA ASP A 97 11.68 -3.79 17.27
C ASP A 97 10.79 -2.56 17.13
N LYS A 98 11.23 -1.54 16.39
CA LYS A 98 10.47 -0.32 16.13
C LYS A 98 10.28 -0.12 14.63
N LEU A 99 9.11 0.39 14.25
CA LEU A 99 8.90 0.85 12.89
C LEU A 99 9.70 2.12 12.63
N LYS A 100 10.61 2.04 11.65
CA LYS A 100 11.26 3.18 11.01
C LYS A 100 10.60 3.41 9.66
N LYS A 101 10.18 4.65 9.39
CA LYS A 101 9.75 5.06 8.05
C LYS A 101 10.99 5.03 7.13
N SER A 102 10.83 4.51 5.93
CA SER A 102 11.95 4.22 5.03
C SER A 102 12.46 5.50 4.37
N ASP A 103 13.77 5.77 4.43
CA ASP A 103 14.41 6.89 3.71
C ASP A 103 14.35 6.72 2.18
N ILE A 104 14.03 5.51 1.69
CA ILE A 104 13.79 5.23 0.25
C ILE A 104 12.57 6.02 -0.28
N SER A 105 11.82 6.70 0.60
CA SER A 105 10.77 7.65 0.25
C SER A 105 11.26 9.06 -0.11
N GLU A 106 12.57 9.37 -0.10
CA GLU A 106 13.03 10.70 -0.54
C GLU A 106 12.59 11.02 -1.98
N ASP A 107 12.50 10.01 -2.85
CA ASP A 107 11.99 10.12 -4.23
C ASP A 107 10.46 9.96 -4.34
N VAL A 108 9.78 9.61 -3.25
CA VAL A 108 8.35 9.26 -3.22
C VAL A 108 7.66 10.00 -2.06
N ASP A 109 7.22 11.23 -2.33
CA ASP A 109 6.41 12.02 -1.38
C ASP A 109 5.06 11.37 -1.06
N ASP A 110 4.38 11.83 -0.01
CA ASP A 110 3.13 11.24 0.54
C ASP A 110 1.93 11.14 -0.44
N THR A 111 2.07 11.61 -1.69
CA THR A 111 1.04 11.52 -2.75
C THR A 111 1.06 10.21 -3.52
N PHE A 112 2.01 9.30 -3.24
CA PHE A 112 2.06 7.99 -3.87
C PHE A 112 0.83 7.14 -3.54
N SER A 113 0.66 6.04 -4.28
CA SER A 113 -0.28 4.99 -3.94
C SER A 113 0.37 3.63 -4.10
N ILE A 114 0.07 2.71 -3.19
CA ILE A 114 0.58 1.34 -3.22
C ILE A 114 -0.34 0.50 -4.09
N VAL A 115 0.24 -0.20 -5.06
CA VAL A 115 -0.48 -1.09 -5.97
C VAL A 115 -0.94 -2.32 -5.20
N SER A 116 -2.23 -2.62 -5.29
CA SER A 116 -2.75 -3.89 -4.77
C SER A 116 -2.34 -5.04 -5.68
N ALA A 117 -1.92 -6.15 -5.10
CA ALA A 117 -1.60 -7.37 -5.82
C ALA A 117 -2.65 -8.45 -5.53
N SER A 118 -3.09 -9.17 -6.58
CA SER A 118 -4.01 -10.30 -6.42
C SER A 118 -3.33 -11.57 -5.91
N GLU A 119 -2.00 -11.66 -6.06
CA GLU A 119 -1.19 -12.80 -5.64
C GLU A 119 0.02 -12.32 -4.85
N ASP A 120 0.24 -12.96 -3.70
CA ASP A 120 1.32 -12.67 -2.77
C ASP A 120 2.60 -13.46 -3.14
N ASP A 121 2.99 -13.40 -4.42
CA ASP A 121 4.02 -14.29 -5.00
C ASP A 121 5.24 -13.54 -5.55
N SER A 122 5.39 -12.26 -5.19
CA SER A 122 6.56 -11.47 -5.51
C SER A 122 7.18 -10.85 -4.27
N ASP A 123 8.52 -10.91 -4.18
CA ASP A 123 9.33 -10.16 -3.20
C ASP A 123 9.40 -8.66 -3.52
N THR A 124 8.67 -8.26 -4.56
CA THR A 124 8.60 -6.88 -5.05
C THR A 124 7.24 -6.25 -4.78
N ASN A 125 7.24 -5.00 -4.36
CA ASN A 125 6.05 -4.17 -4.22
C ASN A 125 6.04 -3.08 -5.29
N LEU A 126 4.85 -2.71 -5.76
CA LEU A 126 4.67 -1.67 -6.75
C LEU A 126 4.03 -0.45 -6.11
N LEU A 127 4.52 0.73 -6.47
CA LEU A 127 3.92 2.00 -6.13
C LEU A 127 3.73 2.81 -7.40
N TYR A 128 2.81 3.78 -7.35
CA TYR A 128 2.68 4.74 -8.43
C TYR A 128 2.42 6.13 -7.89
N LYS A 129 2.95 7.12 -8.61
CA LYS A 129 2.61 8.53 -8.46
C LYS A 129 1.87 8.95 -9.71
N ARG A 130 0.60 9.30 -9.52
CA ARG A 130 -0.27 9.81 -10.58
C ARG A 130 0.15 11.25 -10.91
N ALA A 131 0.16 11.57 -12.19
CA ALA A 131 0.24 12.93 -12.68
C ALA A 131 -1.01 13.75 -12.32
N GLU A 132 -0.85 15.02 -11.95
CA GLU A 132 -1.99 15.91 -11.67
C GLU A 132 -2.81 16.20 -12.93
N SER A 133 -2.19 16.10 -14.10
CA SER A 133 -2.82 16.23 -15.41
C SER A 133 -2.27 15.23 -16.41
N SER A 134 -2.99 14.99 -17.50
CA SER A 134 -2.54 14.14 -18.61
C SER A 134 -1.34 14.71 -19.38
N SER A 135 -0.92 15.94 -19.07
CA SER A 135 0.27 16.59 -19.64
C SER A 135 1.56 16.32 -18.86
N GLU A 136 1.45 15.75 -17.66
CA GLU A 136 2.56 15.42 -16.78
C GLU A 136 2.86 13.92 -16.79
N ASN A 137 4.05 13.56 -16.31
CA ASN A 137 4.46 12.15 -16.27
C ASN A 137 3.85 11.45 -15.05
N ASN A 138 3.31 10.24 -15.24
CA ASN A 138 3.12 9.33 -14.11
C ASN A 138 4.40 8.52 -13.90
N TYR A 139 4.62 8.11 -12.66
CA TYR A 139 5.75 7.27 -12.29
C TYR A 139 5.23 5.99 -11.66
N ILE A 140 5.85 4.86 -12.03
CA ILE A 140 5.67 3.57 -11.38
C ILE A 140 7.01 3.19 -10.76
N TYR A 141 6.98 2.82 -9.50
CA TYR A 141 8.13 2.40 -8.72
C TYR A 141 8.03 0.91 -8.42
N LEU A 142 9.11 0.20 -8.60
CA LEU A 142 9.26 -1.22 -8.26
C LEU A 142 10.26 -1.34 -7.12
N PHE A 143 9.75 -1.70 -5.95
CA PHE A 143 10.56 -1.92 -4.75
C PHE A 143 10.87 -3.39 -4.58
N ASP A 144 12.14 -3.76 -4.48
CA ASP A 144 12.57 -5.11 -4.13
C ASP A 144 12.91 -5.18 -2.64
N THR A 145 12.14 -5.95 -1.86
CA THR A 145 12.35 -6.08 -0.42
C THR A 145 13.59 -6.88 -0.03
N THR A 146 14.08 -7.74 -0.94
CA THR A 146 15.25 -8.58 -0.72
C THR A 146 16.53 -7.76 -0.91
N ASN A 147 16.60 -7.06 -2.05
CA ASN A 147 17.77 -6.24 -2.40
C ASN A 147 17.70 -4.83 -1.82
N LYS A 148 16.54 -4.42 -1.28
CA LYS A 148 16.28 -3.08 -0.73
C LYS A 148 16.51 -1.97 -1.75
N THR A 149 16.16 -2.24 -3.00
CA THR A 149 16.35 -1.32 -4.12
C THR A 149 14.99 -0.85 -4.64
N MET A 150 14.91 0.43 -5.00
CA MET A 150 13.79 0.99 -5.75
C MET A 150 14.25 1.28 -7.17
N LYS A 151 13.44 0.87 -8.15
CA LYS A 151 13.58 1.27 -9.55
C LYS A 151 12.37 2.06 -9.97
N GLU A 152 12.53 2.96 -10.93
CA GLU A 152 11.43 3.76 -11.44
C GLU A 152 11.27 3.64 -12.96
N THR A 153 10.05 3.86 -13.43
CA THR A 153 9.76 4.03 -14.85
C THR A 153 8.73 5.13 -15.00
N LYS A 154 8.86 5.90 -16.08
CA LYS A 154 7.79 6.79 -16.54
C LYS A 154 6.73 5.94 -17.21
N PHE A 155 5.47 6.22 -16.90
CA PHE A 155 4.33 5.59 -17.56
C PHE A 155 3.33 6.67 -17.97
N ASN A 156 3.18 6.86 -19.27
CA ASN A 156 2.20 7.80 -19.80
C ASN A 156 1.19 7.06 -20.66
N ILE A 157 -0.05 7.41 -20.45
CA ILE A 157 -1.15 6.92 -21.26
C ILE A 157 -1.06 7.64 -22.62
N GLU A 158 -0.91 6.89 -23.71
CA GLU A 158 -0.82 7.46 -25.05
C GLU A 158 -2.11 8.21 -25.47
N GLU A 159 -3.25 7.73 -24.98
CA GLU A 159 -4.54 8.36 -25.23
C GLU A 159 -4.67 9.66 -24.41
N LYS A 160 -4.77 10.78 -25.13
CA LYS A 160 -4.94 12.10 -24.53
C LYS A 160 -6.23 12.19 -23.71
N GLY A 161 -6.20 12.99 -22.66
CA GLY A 161 -7.37 13.25 -21.80
C GLY A 161 -7.63 12.15 -20.78
N TYR A 162 -6.65 11.29 -20.49
CA TYR A 162 -6.71 10.29 -19.44
C TYR A 162 -5.51 10.42 -18.49
N THR A 163 -5.74 10.02 -17.24
CA THR A 163 -4.74 9.89 -16.17
C THR A 163 -4.91 8.54 -15.46
N ILE A 164 -3.96 8.14 -14.63
CA ILE A 164 -4.08 6.91 -13.84
C ILE A 164 -5.14 7.09 -12.75
N GLY A 165 -6.22 6.32 -12.82
CA GLY A 165 -7.21 6.17 -11.76
C GLY A 165 -6.83 5.15 -10.70
N GLY A 166 -6.00 4.17 -11.06
CA GLY A 166 -5.48 3.14 -10.17
C GLY A 166 -4.73 2.06 -10.92
N ILE A 167 -3.89 1.30 -10.21
CA ILE A 167 -3.18 0.15 -10.76
C ILE A 167 -3.43 -1.04 -9.84
N SER A 168 -3.69 -2.20 -10.46
CA SER A 168 -3.73 -3.50 -9.80
C SER A 168 -2.76 -4.45 -10.48
N ARG A 169 -1.95 -5.15 -9.70
CA ARG A 169 -1.06 -6.21 -10.18
C ARG A 169 -1.78 -7.56 -10.14
N ILE A 170 -1.72 -8.30 -11.24
CA ILE A 170 -2.35 -9.61 -11.39
C ILE A 170 -1.29 -10.65 -11.73
N GLY A 171 -1.04 -11.53 -10.76
CA GLY A 171 0.08 -12.45 -10.81
C GLY A 171 1.43 -11.73 -10.83
N LYS A 172 2.44 -12.40 -11.39
CA LYS A 172 3.83 -11.89 -11.33
C LYS A 172 4.12 -10.73 -12.27
N ASP A 173 3.48 -10.70 -13.43
CA ASP A 173 3.94 -9.82 -14.51
C ASP A 173 2.82 -8.95 -15.10
N ASN A 174 1.54 -9.19 -14.81
CA ASN A 174 0.48 -8.43 -15.46
C ASN A 174 0.02 -7.25 -14.61
N LEU A 175 -0.25 -6.12 -15.26
CA LEU A 175 -0.79 -4.91 -14.66
C LEU A 175 -2.11 -4.54 -15.35
N MET A 176 -3.13 -4.28 -14.53
CA MET A 176 -4.36 -3.62 -14.96
C MET A 176 -4.34 -2.18 -14.45
N ILE A 177 -4.47 -1.24 -15.38
CA ILE A 177 -4.46 0.20 -15.11
C ILE A 177 -5.84 0.74 -15.42
N LEU A 178 -6.52 1.24 -14.39
CA LEU A 178 -7.73 2.02 -14.56
C LEU A 178 -7.32 3.39 -15.11
N MET A 179 -7.74 3.70 -16.32
CA MET A 179 -7.59 5.02 -16.94
C MET A 179 -8.83 5.84 -16.62
N SER A 180 -8.63 6.94 -15.90
CA SER A 180 -9.69 7.88 -15.54
C SER A 180 -9.61 9.12 -16.43
N PRO A 181 -10.73 9.64 -16.91
CA PRO A 181 -10.76 10.90 -17.64
C PRO A 181 -10.05 12.01 -16.87
N ASP A 182 -9.19 12.74 -17.58
CA ASP A 182 -8.60 13.97 -17.07
C ASP A 182 -9.68 15.04 -16.96
N ASN A 183 -9.96 15.46 -15.73
CA ASN A 183 -11.01 16.43 -15.41
C ASN A 183 -10.44 17.76 -14.95
N ALA A 184 -9.15 18.03 -15.18
CA ALA A 184 -8.51 19.32 -14.86
C ALA A 184 -9.35 20.51 -15.38
N ASP A 185 -9.95 20.38 -16.57
CA ASP A 185 -10.76 21.43 -17.21
C ASP A 185 -12.29 21.26 -17.05
N LYS A 186 -12.74 20.41 -16.11
CA LYS A 186 -14.16 20.20 -15.75
C LYS A 186 -15.12 20.09 -16.94
N LYS A 187 -14.94 19.06 -17.75
CA LYS A 187 -15.98 18.28 -18.49
C LYS A 187 -15.25 17.41 -19.49
N SER A 188 -15.03 16.16 -19.12
CA SER A 188 -14.67 15.13 -20.08
C SER A 188 -15.90 14.28 -20.36
N ASP A 189 -16.26 14.14 -21.64
CA ASP A 189 -17.29 13.18 -22.09
C ASP A 189 -16.71 11.76 -22.23
N LEU A 190 -15.44 11.58 -21.84
CA LEU A 190 -14.77 10.29 -21.85
C LEU A 190 -15.25 9.43 -20.69
N ASN A 191 -15.43 8.14 -20.98
CA ASN A 191 -15.65 7.12 -19.94
C ASN A 191 -14.32 6.55 -19.48
N SER A 192 -14.24 6.09 -18.23
CA SER A 192 -13.09 5.33 -17.74
C SER A 192 -12.84 4.08 -18.57
N ARG A 193 -11.57 3.70 -18.70
CA ARG A 193 -11.13 2.52 -19.46
C ARG A 193 -10.16 1.69 -18.64
N ILE A 194 -9.94 0.46 -19.08
CA ILE A 194 -8.92 -0.41 -18.51
C ILE A 194 -7.86 -0.62 -19.58
N TYR A 195 -6.61 -0.37 -19.19
CA TYR A 195 -5.44 -0.71 -19.97
C TYR A 195 -4.70 -1.87 -19.32
N PHE A 196 -4.20 -2.78 -20.15
CA PHE A 196 -3.47 -3.95 -19.72
C PHE A 196 -2.06 -3.88 -20.27
N THR A 197 -1.06 -4.09 -19.42
CA THR A 197 0.34 -4.17 -19.81
C THR A 197 1.08 -5.17 -18.93
N LYS A 198 2.30 -5.52 -19.30
CA LYS A 198 3.19 -6.32 -18.47
C LYS A 198 4.21 -5.45 -17.76
N LEU A 199 4.60 -5.86 -16.56
CA LEU A 199 5.69 -5.28 -15.81
C LEU A 199 7.01 -5.41 -16.59
N SER A 200 7.23 -6.55 -17.26
CA SER A 200 8.38 -6.80 -18.15
C SER A 200 8.48 -5.85 -19.34
N ASP A 201 7.35 -5.27 -19.76
CA ASP A 201 7.29 -4.34 -20.89
C ASP A 201 7.60 -2.90 -20.46
N LEU A 202 7.70 -2.66 -19.15
CA LEU A 202 8.08 -1.37 -18.58
C LEU A 202 9.60 -1.28 -18.39
N ASN A 203 10.18 -0.15 -18.81
CA ASN A 203 11.62 0.07 -18.76
C ASN A 203 12.04 0.70 -17.43
N PHE A 204 12.10 -0.13 -16.37
CA PHE A 204 12.60 0.29 -15.06
C PHE A 204 14.10 0.62 -15.08
N GLN A 205 14.46 1.76 -14.52
CA GLN A 205 15.83 2.25 -14.35
C GLN A 205 16.25 2.18 -12.89
#